data_AF-A0A966DCP2-F1
#
_entry.id   AF-A0A966DCP2-F1
#
_cell.length_a   1.000
_cell.length_b   1.000
_cell.length_c   1.000
_cell.angle_alpha   90.00
_cell.angle_beta   90.00
_cell.angle_gamma   90.00
#
_symmetry.space_group_name_H-M   'P 1'
#
loop_
_entity.id
_entity.type
_entity.pdbx_description
1 polymer ?
#
loop_
_entity_poly.entity_id
_entity_poly.type
_entity_poly.pdbx_seq_one_letter_code
_entity_poly.pdbx_strand_id
1 'polypeptide(L)'
;MKNIYTSFLQEQDKRKVSKAEKLQTSISDPSKTERLLTSVLEPLKTERLSEILNKFIILSSQENDEELYKILLQSKTHGIPSEKKIDYINSLMGYIISPPITSDTNKWEITYQDFKTKTESLHADYNSKTIIFPATYRSQMATEMEEKQYSEYTFVRKINEINYKEVKSNAISDLIYTRKILLEELSGYQISKIHYDNYEKEIHDTYISKYRTASLRTEHTKLIRDSKIFYNNVTGEDALAFRNFHDTPKRFRNGLLHQMADDDSESNPRKIIWKLKVEGNE
;
A
#
# COMPACT_ATOMS: atom_id res chain seq x y z
N MET A 1 -47.92 32.99 -42.83
CA MET A 1 -46.86 32.44 -41.94
C MET A 1 -46.30 33.55 -41.06
N LYS A 2 -46.89 33.75 -39.87
CA LYS A 2 -46.35 34.65 -38.84
C LYS A 2 -46.14 33.83 -37.56
N ASN A 3 -44.91 33.32 -37.48
CA ASN A 3 -44.07 32.87 -36.36
C ASN A 3 -44.68 32.40 -35.03
N ILE A 4 -44.85 31.08 -34.92
CA ILE A 4 -44.80 30.29 -33.67
C ILE A 4 -43.42 30.43 -32.98
N TYR A 5 -42.36 30.72 -33.75
CA TYR A 5 -41.02 30.98 -33.24
C TYR A 5 -40.95 32.27 -32.38
N THR A 6 -41.77 33.28 -32.70
CA THR A 6 -41.77 34.56 -31.98
C THR A 6 -42.52 34.46 -30.65
N SER A 7 -43.57 33.62 -30.54
CA SER A 7 -44.27 33.40 -29.27
C SER A 7 -43.45 32.56 -28.28
N PHE A 8 -42.68 31.58 -28.76
CA PHE A 8 -41.79 30.77 -27.92
C PHE A 8 -40.60 31.58 -27.38
N LEU A 9 -40.01 32.46 -28.19
CA LEU A 9 -38.97 33.38 -27.74
C LEU A 9 -39.50 34.41 -26.73
N GLN A 10 -40.72 34.94 -26.93
CA GLN A 10 -41.36 35.85 -25.97
C GLN A 10 -41.71 35.18 -24.63
N GLU A 11 -42.04 33.87 -24.61
CA GLU A 11 -42.26 33.12 -23.38
C GLU A 11 -40.96 32.76 -22.64
N GLN A 12 -39.90 32.45 -23.38
CA GLN A 12 -38.55 32.21 -22.83
C GLN A 12 -37.95 33.51 -22.24
N ASP A 13 -38.14 34.66 -22.91
CA ASP A 13 -37.74 35.96 -22.38
C ASP A 13 -38.57 36.38 -21.17
N LYS A 14 -39.90 36.18 -21.17
CA LYS A 14 -40.73 36.45 -19.98
C LYS A 14 -40.35 35.59 -18.78
N ARG A 15 -39.96 34.32 -18.98
CA ARG A 15 -39.49 33.43 -17.89
C ARG A 15 -38.07 33.80 -17.42
N LYS A 16 -37.18 34.26 -18.30
CA LYS A 16 -35.84 34.76 -17.94
C LYS A 16 -35.90 36.11 -17.23
N VAL A 17 -36.73 37.04 -17.70
CA VAL A 17 -36.99 38.34 -17.06
C VAL A 17 -37.68 38.14 -15.70
N SER A 18 -38.69 37.27 -15.60
CA SER A 18 -39.34 36.94 -14.32
C SER A 18 -38.40 36.27 -13.30
N LYS A 19 -37.44 35.46 -13.76
CA LYS A 19 -36.44 34.82 -12.88
C LYS A 19 -35.28 35.75 -12.53
N ALA A 20 -34.91 36.70 -13.40
CA ALA A 20 -33.95 37.77 -13.12
C ALA A 20 -34.53 38.85 -12.19
N GLU A 21 -35.80 39.22 -12.36
CA GLU A 21 -36.54 40.11 -11.46
C GLU A 21 -36.74 39.46 -10.09
N LYS A 22 -37.07 38.16 -10.02
CA LYS A 22 -37.14 37.43 -8.72
C LYS A 22 -35.79 37.19 -8.05
N LEU A 23 -34.67 37.24 -8.78
CA LEU A 23 -33.32 37.14 -8.21
C LEU A 23 -32.76 38.53 -7.81
N GLN A 24 -33.30 39.62 -8.37
CA GLN A 24 -32.96 41.00 -7.99
C GLN A 24 -33.89 41.60 -6.92
N THR A 25 -35.03 40.98 -6.61
CA THR A 25 -35.90 41.36 -5.48
C THR A 25 -35.87 40.34 -4.33
N SER A 26 -34.69 39.82 -4.03
CA SER A 26 -34.30 39.55 -2.64
C SER A 26 -32.97 40.25 -2.34
N ILE A 27 -32.82 41.50 -2.76
CA ILE A 27 -32.00 42.42 -1.99
C ILE A 27 -32.77 42.59 -0.69
N SER A 28 -32.57 41.67 0.26
CA SER A 28 -32.97 41.91 1.64
C SER A 28 -32.40 43.27 1.99
N ASP A 29 -33.21 44.13 2.60
CA ASP A 29 -32.74 45.38 3.15
C ASP A 29 -31.36 45.13 3.76
N PRO A 30 -30.27 45.77 3.26
CA PRO A 30 -28.94 45.38 3.65
C PRO A 30 -28.92 45.42 5.16
N SER A 31 -28.52 44.30 5.75
CA SER A 31 -28.62 44.13 7.19
C SER A 31 -27.97 45.34 7.83
N LYS A 32 -28.43 45.73 9.03
CA LYS A 32 -27.81 46.85 9.75
C LYS A 32 -26.27 46.74 9.76
N THR A 33 -25.76 45.50 9.82
CA THR A 33 -24.34 45.15 9.70
C THR A 33 -23.73 45.49 8.32
N GLU A 34 -24.36 45.12 7.20
CA GLU A 34 -23.87 45.42 5.86
C GLU A 34 -23.83 46.91 5.56
N ARG A 35 -24.84 47.67 6.01
CA ARG A 35 -24.86 49.13 5.87
C ARG A 35 -23.72 49.78 6.65
N LEU A 36 -23.47 49.30 7.86
CA LEU A 36 -22.37 49.78 8.70
C LEU A 36 -21.00 49.43 8.08
N LEU A 37 -20.81 48.17 7.64
CA LEU A 37 -19.57 47.74 6.98
C LEU A 37 -19.29 48.57 5.73
N THR A 38 -20.29 48.74 4.87
CA THR A 38 -20.15 49.54 3.64
C THR A 38 -19.81 50.99 3.97
N SER A 39 -20.47 51.59 4.96
CA SER A 39 -20.18 52.98 5.35
C SER A 39 -18.79 53.15 5.99
N VAL A 40 -18.33 52.18 6.78
CA VAL A 40 -17.00 52.23 7.43
C VAL A 40 -15.88 52.00 6.40
N LEU A 41 -16.12 51.14 5.40
CA LEU A 41 -15.16 50.79 4.35
C LEU A 41 -15.22 51.71 3.12
N GLU A 42 -15.95 52.83 3.19
CA GLU A 42 -16.00 53.82 2.10
C GLU A 42 -14.61 54.35 1.73
N PRO A 43 -14.28 54.51 0.43
CA PRO A 43 -12.95 54.97 -0.01
C PRO A 43 -12.53 56.33 0.56
N LEU A 44 -13.50 57.22 0.81
CA LEU A 44 -13.26 58.54 1.39
C LEU A 44 -12.78 58.49 2.85
N LYS A 45 -12.97 57.35 3.54
CA LYS A 45 -12.59 57.13 4.94
C LYS A 45 -11.34 56.28 5.07
N THR A 46 -10.75 55.81 3.96
CA THR A 46 -9.59 54.91 3.97
C THR A 46 -8.41 55.50 4.73
N GLU A 47 -8.05 56.77 4.50
CA GLU A 47 -6.93 57.42 5.18
C GLU A 47 -7.13 57.46 6.71
N ARG A 48 -8.31 57.91 7.15
CA ARG A 48 -8.69 57.93 8.57
C ARG A 48 -8.78 56.53 9.16
N LEU A 49 -9.26 55.54 8.40
CA LEU A 49 -9.31 54.15 8.84
C LEU A 49 -7.90 53.57 9.00
N SER A 50 -6.97 53.88 8.09
CA SER A 50 -5.55 53.50 8.22
C SER A 50 -4.89 54.15 9.43
N GLU A 51 -5.14 55.44 9.69
CA GLU A 51 -4.65 56.11 10.90
C GLU A 51 -5.18 55.46 12.19
N ILE A 52 -6.44 55.02 12.17
CA ILE A 52 -7.07 54.33 13.28
C ILE A 52 -6.49 52.92 13.43
N LEU A 53 -6.42 52.13 12.35
CA LEU A 53 -5.86 50.78 12.35
C LEU A 53 -4.42 50.75 12.84
N ASN A 54 -3.61 51.77 12.52
CA ASN A 54 -2.25 51.90 13.03
C ASN A 54 -2.17 52.10 14.56
N LYS A 55 -3.28 52.45 15.22
CA LYS A 55 -3.39 52.57 16.68
C LYS A 55 -3.99 51.32 17.32
N PHE A 56 -4.54 50.40 16.53
CA PHE A 56 -5.08 49.14 17.02
C PHE A 56 -3.98 48.08 17.04
N ILE A 57 -3.78 47.46 18.20
CA ILE A 57 -2.99 46.24 18.33
C ILE A 57 -3.98 45.11 18.58
N ILE A 58 -4.08 44.16 17.65
CA ILE A 58 -4.87 42.95 17.86
C ILE A 58 -4.02 42.00 18.70
N LEU A 59 -4.26 42.01 20.01
CA LEU A 59 -3.69 41.03 20.92
C LEU A 59 -4.51 39.75 20.82
N SER A 60 -4.09 38.85 19.93
CA SER A 60 -4.64 37.49 19.89
C SER A 60 -3.85 36.60 20.83
N SER A 61 -4.55 35.86 21.70
CA SER A 61 -3.97 34.75 22.44
C SER A 61 -3.91 33.45 21.62
N GLN A 62 -4.32 33.50 20.34
CA GLN A 62 -4.24 32.36 19.45
C GLN A 62 -2.83 32.22 18.88
N GLU A 63 -2.39 30.97 18.80
CA GLU A 63 -1.16 30.55 18.17
C GLU A 63 -1.16 30.95 16.68
N ASN A 64 -0.01 31.39 16.17
CA ASN A 64 0.14 31.68 14.74
C ASN A 64 0.17 30.39 13.91
N ASP A 65 0.07 30.52 12.59
CA ASP A 65 0.07 29.40 11.65
C ASP A 65 1.30 28.50 11.77
N GLU A 66 2.48 29.08 11.98
CA GLU A 66 3.71 28.32 12.24
C GLU A 66 3.61 27.45 13.49
N GLU A 67 3.08 27.99 14.58
CA GLU A 67 2.97 27.29 15.85
C GLU A 67 1.87 26.22 15.81
N LEU A 68 0.74 26.53 15.17
CA LEU A 68 -0.32 25.54 14.89
C LEU A 68 0.21 24.38 14.03
N TYR A 69 1.04 24.67 13.02
CA TYR A 69 1.65 23.63 12.19
C TYR A 69 2.64 22.77 12.97
N LYS A 70 3.44 23.35 13.88
CA LYS A 70 4.30 22.59 14.78
C LYS A 70 3.49 21.70 15.71
N ILE A 71 2.40 22.20 16.29
CA ILE A 71 1.51 21.42 17.17
C ILE A 71 0.85 20.28 16.39
N LEU A 72 0.43 20.53 15.15
CA LEU A 72 -0.12 19.50 14.26
C LEU A 72 0.91 18.39 14.01
N LEU A 73 2.14 18.76 13.65
CA LEU A 73 3.24 17.81 13.45
C LEU A 73 3.51 17.01 14.74
N GLN A 74 3.57 17.66 15.90
CA GLN A 74 3.87 16.97 17.16
C GLN A 74 2.75 16.04 17.63
N SER A 75 1.49 16.48 17.52
CA SER A 75 0.35 15.75 18.08
C SER A 75 -0.23 14.68 17.16
N LYS A 76 -0.13 14.83 15.83
CA LYS A 76 -0.81 13.95 14.86
C LYS A 76 0.11 13.05 14.04
N THR A 77 1.42 13.11 14.25
CA THR A 77 2.41 12.25 13.56
C THR A 77 3.14 11.31 14.52
N HIS A 78 2.50 10.93 15.63
CA HIS A 78 3.10 10.01 16.60
C HIS A 78 3.45 8.66 15.93
N GLY A 79 4.69 8.20 16.12
CA GLY A 79 5.24 7.01 15.47
C GLY A 79 5.88 7.25 14.10
N ILE A 80 5.73 8.43 13.49
CA ILE A 80 6.35 8.73 12.19
C ILE A 80 7.77 9.30 12.39
N PRO A 81 8.80 8.79 11.68
CA PRO A 81 10.17 9.33 11.75
C PRO A 81 10.19 10.83 11.47
N SER A 82 11.02 11.59 12.21
CA SER A 82 11.06 13.05 12.15
C SER A 82 11.23 13.61 10.73
N GLU A 83 12.04 12.94 9.92
CA GLU A 83 12.30 13.29 8.52
C GLU A 83 11.11 13.03 7.56
N LYS A 84 10.10 12.25 7.99
CA LYS A 84 8.92 11.89 7.19
C LYS A 84 7.62 12.53 7.67
N LYS A 85 7.65 13.26 8.79
CA LYS A 85 6.46 13.92 9.35
C LYS A 85 5.83 14.93 8.38
N ILE A 86 6.65 15.72 7.70
CA ILE A 86 6.20 16.70 6.72
C ILE A 86 5.57 16.00 5.50
N ASP A 87 6.23 14.98 4.95
CA ASP A 87 5.72 14.20 3.81
C ASP A 87 4.37 13.55 4.12
N TYR A 88 4.19 13.04 5.34
CA TYR A 88 2.94 12.46 5.82
C TYR A 88 1.80 13.49 5.89
N ILE A 89 2.04 14.66 6.51
CA ILE A 89 1.03 15.72 6.58
C ILE A 89 0.66 16.24 5.20
N ASN A 90 1.65 16.42 4.31
CA ASN A 90 1.40 16.82 2.93
C ASN A 90 0.55 15.77 2.17
N SER A 91 0.76 14.49 2.45
CA SER A 91 -0.03 13.40 1.84
C SER A 91 -1.47 13.36 2.35
N LEU A 92 -1.69 13.63 3.64
CA LEU A 92 -3.04 13.81 4.21
C LEU A 92 -3.74 15.02 3.60
N MET A 93 -3.05 16.15 3.50
CA MET A 93 -3.58 17.34 2.83
C MET A 93 -3.92 17.06 1.37
N GLY A 94 -3.04 16.38 0.65
CA GLY A 94 -3.26 15.97 -0.74
C GLY A 94 -4.49 15.09 -0.91
N TYR A 95 -4.77 14.20 0.03
CA TYR A 95 -6.00 13.41 0.05
C TYR A 95 -7.23 14.30 0.25
N ILE A 96 -7.21 15.17 1.26
CA ILE A 96 -8.31 16.07 1.61
C ILE A 96 -8.72 16.96 0.41
N ILE A 97 -7.77 17.40 -0.40
CA ILE A 97 -8.00 18.27 -1.56
C ILE A 97 -8.07 17.51 -2.90
N SER A 98 -8.01 16.17 -2.88
CA SER A 98 -7.92 15.38 -4.10
C SER A 98 -9.14 15.55 -5.00
N PRO A 99 -8.99 15.51 -6.35
CA PRO A 99 -10.11 15.68 -7.28
C PRO A 99 -11.30 14.73 -7.02
N PRO A 100 -11.11 13.44 -6.66
CA PRO A 100 -12.23 12.57 -6.32
C PRO A 100 -13.06 13.04 -5.12
N ILE A 101 -12.44 13.73 -4.16
CA ILE A 101 -13.10 14.25 -2.95
C ILE A 101 -13.71 15.63 -3.19
N THR A 102 -13.07 16.45 -4.02
CA THR A 102 -13.47 17.85 -4.25
C THR A 102 -14.39 18.02 -5.46
N SER A 103 -14.40 17.08 -6.40
CA SER A 103 -15.16 17.16 -7.65
C SER A 103 -16.47 16.39 -7.63
N ASP A 104 -16.80 15.72 -6.52
CA ASP A 104 -18.10 15.06 -6.42
C ASP A 104 -19.22 16.12 -6.41
N THR A 105 -20.26 15.83 -7.17
CA THR A 105 -21.15 16.76 -7.89
C THR A 105 -21.99 17.75 -7.07
N ASN A 106 -21.65 18.05 -5.80
CA ASN A 106 -21.92 19.33 -5.12
C ASN A 106 -21.45 19.37 -3.64
N LYS A 107 -20.65 18.41 -3.15
CA LYS A 107 -20.27 18.38 -1.72
C LYS A 107 -18.86 17.87 -1.53
N TRP A 108 -18.03 18.73 -0.96
CA TRP A 108 -16.76 18.32 -0.35
C TRP A 108 -17.08 17.57 0.94
N GLU A 109 -17.04 16.25 0.88
CA GLU A 109 -17.37 15.35 2.00
C GLU A 109 -16.31 14.27 2.14
N ILE A 110 -15.86 14.04 3.36
CA ILE A 110 -14.98 12.92 3.73
C ILE A 110 -15.60 12.28 4.96
N THR A 111 -15.96 11.00 4.87
CA THR A 111 -16.48 10.29 6.04
C THR A 111 -15.34 10.03 7.04
N TYR A 112 -15.68 9.91 8.32
CA TYR A 112 -14.71 9.54 9.34
C TYR A 112 -14.02 8.20 9.00
N GLN A 113 -14.77 7.25 8.44
CA GLN A 113 -14.26 5.93 8.11
C GLN A 113 -13.23 6.01 6.98
N ASP A 114 -13.52 6.76 5.92
CA ASP A 114 -12.60 6.94 4.79
C ASP A 114 -11.33 7.69 5.21
N PHE A 115 -11.49 8.75 6.01
CA PHE A 115 -10.36 9.50 6.55
C PHE A 115 -9.49 8.62 7.46
N LYS A 116 -10.11 7.81 8.33
CA LYS A 116 -9.41 6.88 9.22
C LYS A 116 -8.63 5.83 8.42
N THR A 117 -9.27 5.17 7.45
CA THR A 117 -8.61 4.17 6.60
C THR A 117 -7.44 4.79 5.83
N LYS A 118 -7.58 6.02 5.32
CA LYS A 118 -6.48 6.71 4.66
C LYS A 118 -5.33 7.03 5.63
N THR A 119 -5.66 7.46 6.84
CA THR A 119 -4.70 7.75 7.90
C THR A 119 -3.92 6.48 8.30
N GLU A 120 -4.60 5.35 8.47
CA GLU A 120 -3.98 4.05 8.78
C GLU A 120 -3.05 3.58 7.65
N SER A 121 -3.46 3.72 6.39
CA SER A 121 -2.62 3.41 5.22
C SER A 121 -1.36 4.28 5.19
N LEU A 122 -1.50 5.61 5.33
CA LEU A 122 -0.35 6.52 5.32
C LEU A 122 0.53 6.32 6.55
N HIS A 123 -0.03 5.97 7.70
CA HIS A 123 0.76 5.63 8.89
C HIS A 123 1.61 4.39 8.63
N ALA A 124 1.04 3.33 8.04
CA ALA A 124 1.80 2.14 7.67
C ALA A 124 2.93 2.44 6.65
N ASP A 125 2.67 3.34 5.70
CA ASP A 125 3.62 3.71 4.64
C ASP A 125 4.74 4.63 5.15
N TYR A 126 4.45 5.59 6.04
CA TYR A 126 5.41 6.59 6.52
C TYR A 126 6.10 6.20 7.83
N ASN A 127 5.52 5.29 8.62
CA ASN A 127 6.17 4.66 9.78
C ASN A 127 7.21 3.60 9.35
N SER A 128 7.42 3.41 8.04
CA SER A 128 8.28 2.36 7.48
C SER A 128 9.79 2.61 7.63
N LYS A 129 10.28 2.93 8.83
CA LYS A 129 11.58 2.40 9.22
C LYS A 129 11.33 1.00 9.78
N THR A 130 11.47 0.01 8.90
CA THR A 130 11.60 -1.42 9.21
C THR A 130 10.50 -1.97 10.11
N ILE A 131 9.42 -2.49 9.51
CA ILE A 131 8.60 -3.45 10.25
C ILE A 131 9.46 -4.71 10.40
N ILE A 132 9.62 -5.18 11.63
CA ILE A 132 10.29 -6.44 11.93
C ILE A 132 9.38 -7.56 11.42
N PHE A 133 9.92 -8.47 10.62
CA PHE A 133 9.17 -9.62 10.15
C PHE A 133 8.70 -10.44 11.35
N PRO A 134 7.43 -10.91 11.38
CA PRO A 134 6.90 -11.64 12.54
C PRO A 134 7.88 -12.70 13.06
N ALA A 135 8.21 -12.58 14.35
CA ALA A 135 9.16 -13.45 15.01
C ALA A 135 8.52 -14.72 15.60
N THR A 136 7.20 -14.79 15.57
CA THR A 136 6.40 -15.94 15.99
C THR A 136 6.88 -17.18 15.23
N TYR A 137 7.02 -18.30 15.93
CA TYR A 137 7.39 -19.62 15.36
C TYR A 137 8.80 -19.73 14.77
N ARG A 138 9.66 -18.71 14.83
CA ARG A 138 11.00 -18.75 14.20
C ARG A 138 11.83 -19.96 14.67
N SER A 139 11.71 -20.35 15.94
CA SER A 139 12.39 -21.50 16.54
C SER A 139 11.59 -22.81 16.50
N GLN A 140 10.33 -22.79 16.07
CA GLN A 140 9.48 -23.97 16.10
C GLN A 140 9.82 -24.90 14.94
N MET A 141 10.14 -26.16 15.23
CA MET A 141 10.29 -27.21 14.22
C MET A 141 9.01 -28.01 14.06
N ALA A 142 8.89 -28.74 12.96
CA ALA A 142 7.80 -29.70 12.76
C ALA A 142 7.85 -30.78 13.85
N THR A 143 6.69 -31.15 14.36
CA THR A 143 6.53 -32.32 15.22
C THR A 143 6.60 -33.61 14.40
N GLU A 144 6.92 -34.75 15.02
CA GLU A 144 6.95 -36.05 14.33
C GLU A 144 5.61 -36.38 13.63
N MET A 145 4.49 -35.97 14.23
CA MET A 145 3.16 -36.14 13.65
C MET A 145 2.97 -35.29 12.39
N GLU A 146 3.39 -34.01 12.43
CA GLU A 146 3.37 -33.14 11.25
C GLU A 146 4.31 -33.68 10.17
N GLU A 147 5.51 -34.13 10.51
CA GLU A 147 6.44 -34.72 9.54
C GLU A 147 5.82 -35.90 8.80
N LYS A 148 5.13 -36.79 9.51
CA LYS A 148 4.43 -37.91 8.91
C LYS A 148 3.31 -37.44 7.97
N GLN A 149 2.52 -36.45 8.39
CA GLN A 149 1.43 -35.89 7.58
C GLN A 149 1.94 -35.26 6.27
N TYR A 150 3.04 -34.51 6.33
CA TYR A 150 3.59 -33.82 5.17
C TYR A 150 4.52 -34.70 4.33
N SER A 151 4.85 -35.91 4.78
CA SER A 151 5.79 -36.81 4.07
C SER A 151 5.30 -37.25 2.68
N GLU A 152 3.97 -37.25 2.47
CA GLU A 152 3.33 -37.65 1.22
C GLU A 152 3.24 -36.52 0.18
N TYR A 153 3.60 -35.29 0.57
CA TYR A 153 3.52 -34.13 -0.31
C TYR A 153 4.51 -34.24 -1.48
N THR A 154 4.14 -33.65 -2.61
CA THR A 154 4.90 -33.69 -3.87
C THR A 154 6.28 -33.08 -3.70
N PHE A 155 6.41 -31.99 -2.95
CA PHE A 155 7.73 -31.38 -2.75
C PHE A 155 8.70 -32.32 -1.99
N VAL A 156 8.20 -33.14 -1.05
CA VAL A 156 9.00 -34.15 -0.33
C VAL A 156 9.40 -35.29 -1.26
N ARG A 157 8.52 -35.70 -2.17
CA ARG A 157 8.85 -36.65 -3.24
C ARG A 157 10.00 -36.15 -4.11
N LYS A 158 9.99 -34.87 -4.51
CA LYS A 158 11.08 -34.25 -5.28
C LYS A 158 12.42 -34.23 -4.52
N ILE A 159 12.40 -34.08 -3.20
CA ILE A 159 13.60 -34.21 -2.34
C ILE A 159 14.09 -35.67 -2.29
N ASN A 160 13.17 -36.64 -2.26
CA ASN A 160 13.51 -38.06 -2.35
C ASN A 160 14.17 -38.45 -3.67
N GLU A 161 13.74 -37.86 -4.79
CA GLU A 161 14.28 -38.14 -6.13
C GLU A 161 15.77 -37.80 -6.26
N ILE A 162 16.25 -36.84 -5.46
CA ILE A 162 17.67 -36.47 -5.37
C ILE A 162 18.38 -37.18 -4.20
N ASN A 163 17.72 -38.19 -3.58
CA ASN A 163 18.20 -38.97 -2.45
C ASN A 163 18.71 -38.12 -1.28
N TYR A 164 18.02 -37.02 -0.96
CA TYR A 164 18.46 -36.04 0.05
C TYR A 164 17.59 -36.11 1.32
N LYS A 165 17.71 -37.21 2.09
CA LYS A 165 16.80 -37.51 3.20
C LYS A 165 16.99 -36.58 4.41
N GLU A 166 18.23 -36.16 4.65
CA GLU A 166 18.67 -35.38 5.80
C GLU A 166 18.09 -33.95 5.85
N VAL A 167 17.63 -33.39 4.71
CA VAL A 167 17.04 -32.05 4.65
C VAL A 167 15.51 -32.03 4.79
N LYS A 168 14.86 -33.20 4.81
CA LYS A 168 13.39 -33.30 4.76
C LYS A 168 12.70 -32.66 5.96
N SER A 169 13.18 -32.96 7.17
CA SER A 169 12.60 -32.42 8.41
C SER A 169 12.63 -30.88 8.38
N ASN A 170 13.76 -30.30 7.97
CA ASN A 170 13.90 -28.86 7.79
C ASN A 170 12.97 -28.32 6.69
N ALA A 171 12.88 -28.99 5.53
CA ALA A 171 12.00 -28.56 4.44
C ALA A 171 10.51 -28.55 4.82
N ILE A 172 10.06 -29.60 5.53
CA ILE A 172 8.69 -29.67 6.07
C ILE A 172 8.46 -28.56 7.10
N SER A 173 9.44 -28.38 7.99
CA SER A 173 9.41 -27.32 9.00
C SER A 173 9.30 -25.93 8.35
N ASP A 174 10.04 -25.66 7.27
CA ASP A 174 10.02 -24.39 6.54
C ASP A 174 8.64 -24.13 5.89
N LEU A 175 8.02 -25.16 5.30
CA LEU A 175 6.68 -25.08 4.73
C LEU A 175 5.62 -24.77 5.80
N ILE A 176 5.63 -25.49 6.93
CA ILE A 176 4.67 -25.30 8.02
C ILE A 176 4.81 -23.89 8.61
N TYR A 177 6.06 -23.45 8.86
CA TYR A 177 6.34 -22.09 9.33
C TYR A 177 5.72 -21.05 8.40
N THR A 178 5.97 -21.19 7.10
CA THR A 178 5.47 -20.24 6.09
C THR A 178 3.96 -20.17 6.06
N ARG A 179 3.28 -21.33 6.08
CA ARG A 179 1.81 -21.38 6.12
C ARG A 179 1.23 -20.72 7.38
N LYS A 180 1.81 -20.99 8.56
CA LYS A 180 1.39 -20.36 9.82
C LYS A 180 1.58 -18.84 9.77
N ILE A 181 2.75 -18.37 9.35
CA ILE A 181 3.03 -16.94 9.21
C ILE A 181 2.05 -16.26 8.24
N LEU A 182 1.75 -16.86 7.10
CA LEU A 182 0.80 -16.29 6.14
C LEU A 182 -0.61 -16.17 6.71
N LEU A 183 -1.08 -17.21 7.40
CA LEU A 183 -2.45 -17.28 7.90
C LEU A 183 -2.67 -16.48 9.18
N GLU A 184 -1.73 -16.54 10.12
CA GLU A 184 -1.92 -16.03 11.48
C GLU A 184 -1.31 -14.65 11.69
N GLU A 185 -0.21 -14.33 11.01
CA GLU A 185 0.51 -13.07 11.20
C GLU A 185 0.26 -12.11 10.04
N LEU A 186 0.61 -12.51 8.81
CA LEU A 186 0.60 -11.61 7.65
C LEU A 186 -0.82 -11.31 7.12
N SER A 187 -1.82 -12.12 7.48
CA SER A 187 -3.22 -11.85 7.18
C SER A 187 -3.72 -10.54 7.81
N GLY A 188 -3.18 -10.17 8.98
CA GLY A 188 -3.51 -8.93 9.68
C GLY A 188 -2.95 -7.66 9.04
N TYR A 189 -1.93 -7.77 8.18
CA TYR A 189 -1.23 -6.62 7.58
C TYR A 189 -1.89 -6.08 6.31
N GLN A 190 -3.04 -6.63 5.89
CA GLN A 190 -3.76 -6.24 4.67
C GLN A 190 -2.84 -6.10 3.43
N ILE A 191 -1.86 -6.98 3.31
CA ILE A 191 -0.90 -6.93 2.20
C ILE A 191 -1.62 -7.34 0.92
N SER A 192 -1.61 -6.45 -0.08
CA SER A 192 -2.19 -6.74 -1.40
C SER A 192 -1.54 -7.96 -2.04
N LYS A 193 -2.35 -8.77 -2.72
CA LYS A 193 -1.93 -9.98 -3.44
C LYS A 193 -0.75 -9.72 -4.40
N ILE A 194 -0.72 -8.55 -5.05
CA ILE A 194 0.35 -8.19 -5.98
C ILE A 194 1.75 -8.23 -5.36
N HIS A 195 1.88 -7.92 -4.06
CA HIS A 195 3.17 -7.98 -3.37
C HIS A 195 3.62 -9.42 -3.14
N TYR A 196 2.70 -10.33 -2.81
CA TYR A 196 2.99 -11.76 -2.72
C TYR A 196 3.38 -12.31 -4.10
N ASP A 197 2.58 -11.99 -5.13
CA ASP A 197 2.82 -12.46 -6.50
C ASP A 197 4.18 -11.98 -7.04
N ASN A 198 4.56 -10.74 -6.75
CA ASN A 198 5.86 -10.19 -7.13
C ASN A 198 7.00 -10.87 -6.37
N TYR A 199 6.86 -11.06 -5.06
CA TYR A 199 7.88 -11.71 -4.25
C TYR A 199 8.13 -13.16 -4.69
N GLU A 200 7.05 -13.91 -4.91
CA GLU A 200 7.11 -15.26 -5.44
C GLU A 200 7.75 -15.33 -6.83
N LYS A 201 7.44 -14.35 -7.70
CA LYS A 201 8.06 -14.23 -9.02
C LYS A 201 9.57 -14.01 -8.91
N GLU A 202 10.04 -13.11 -8.06
CA GLU A 202 11.48 -12.87 -7.86
C GLU A 202 12.22 -14.11 -7.33
N ILE A 203 11.60 -14.83 -6.39
CA ILE A 203 12.12 -16.11 -5.89
C ILE A 203 12.25 -17.11 -7.03
N HIS A 204 11.20 -17.25 -7.84
CA HIS A 204 11.17 -18.17 -8.97
C HIS A 204 12.17 -17.79 -10.08
N ASP A 205 12.26 -16.51 -10.44
CA ASP A 205 13.18 -16.00 -11.47
C ASP A 205 14.64 -16.23 -11.06
N THR A 206 14.95 -16.09 -9.77
CA THR A 206 16.27 -16.45 -9.22
C THR A 206 16.52 -17.96 -9.29
N TYR A 207 15.53 -18.76 -8.90
CA TYR A 207 15.60 -20.23 -8.95
C TYR A 207 15.84 -20.74 -10.37
N ILE A 208 15.08 -20.28 -11.36
CA ILE A 208 15.14 -20.81 -12.73
C ILE A 208 16.47 -20.50 -13.40
N SER A 209 17.05 -19.32 -13.14
CA SER A 209 18.38 -18.94 -13.62
C SER A 209 19.46 -19.89 -13.09
N LYS A 210 19.42 -20.19 -11.78
CA LYS A 210 20.33 -21.14 -11.15
C LYS A 210 20.11 -22.57 -11.63
N TYR A 211 18.86 -22.98 -11.81
CA TYR A 211 18.50 -24.32 -12.29
C TYR A 211 19.09 -24.57 -13.68
N ARG A 212 18.92 -23.60 -14.60
CA ARG A 212 19.51 -23.65 -15.94
C ARG A 212 21.03 -23.74 -15.88
N THR A 213 21.66 -22.88 -15.09
CA THR A 213 23.12 -22.86 -14.94
C THR A 213 23.68 -24.17 -14.36
N ALA A 214 23.01 -24.73 -13.35
CA ALA A 214 23.41 -25.99 -12.74
C ALA A 214 23.21 -27.18 -13.69
N SER A 215 22.08 -27.22 -14.39
CA SER A 215 21.77 -28.27 -15.37
C SER A 215 22.80 -28.32 -16.50
N LEU A 216 23.19 -27.17 -17.07
CA LEU A 216 24.21 -27.10 -18.12
C LEU A 216 25.59 -27.63 -17.70
N ARG A 217 25.91 -27.58 -16.40
CA ARG A 217 27.20 -28.04 -15.86
C ARG A 217 27.17 -29.47 -15.37
N THR A 218 26.00 -30.11 -15.33
CA THR A 218 25.82 -31.42 -14.71
C THR A 218 26.06 -32.53 -15.70
N GLU A 219 26.90 -33.49 -15.32
CA GLU A 219 27.11 -34.72 -16.08
C GLU A 219 26.20 -35.85 -15.54
N HIS A 220 25.83 -36.81 -16.39
CA HIS A 220 24.97 -37.94 -16.01
C HIS A 220 25.47 -38.71 -14.77
N THR A 221 26.79 -38.93 -14.66
CA THR A 221 27.42 -39.66 -13.54
C THR A 221 27.35 -38.90 -12.21
N LYS A 222 27.19 -37.57 -12.27
CA LYS A 222 27.20 -36.67 -11.12
C LYS A 222 25.81 -36.08 -10.81
N LEU A 223 24.79 -36.46 -11.57
CA LEU A 223 23.43 -35.90 -11.51
C LEU A 223 22.88 -35.76 -10.09
N ILE A 224 22.91 -36.82 -9.28
CA ILE A 224 22.37 -36.78 -7.91
C ILE A 224 23.19 -35.85 -7.02
N ARG A 225 24.52 -35.93 -7.10
CA ARG A 225 25.42 -35.08 -6.32
C ARG A 225 25.19 -33.60 -6.66
N ASP A 226 25.13 -33.28 -7.94
CA ASP A 226 24.99 -31.91 -8.42
C ASP A 226 23.59 -31.36 -8.12
N SER A 227 22.56 -32.21 -8.15
CA SER A 227 21.20 -31.85 -7.70
C SER A 227 21.14 -31.51 -6.20
N LYS A 228 21.88 -32.25 -5.36
CA LYS A 228 22.00 -31.92 -3.92
C LYS A 228 22.74 -30.61 -3.69
N ILE A 229 23.85 -30.39 -4.41
CA ILE A 229 24.60 -29.12 -4.35
C ILE A 229 23.70 -27.96 -4.79
N PHE A 230 22.96 -28.13 -5.88
CA PHE A 230 22.00 -27.15 -6.37
C PHE A 230 20.92 -26.84 -5.32
N TYR A 231 20.32 -27.87 -4.71
CA TYR A 231 19.34 -27.69 -3.63
C TYR A 231 19.89 -26.79 -2.52
N ASN A 232 21.07 -27.12 -1.98
CA ASN A 232 21.71 -26.32 -0.92
C ASN A 232 22.04 -24.89 -1.36
N ASN A 233 22.50 -24.72 -2.59
CA ASN A 233 22.83 -23.41 -3.15
C ASN A 233 21.59 -22.52 -3.35
N VAL A 234 20.41 -23.11 -3.51
CA VAL A 234 19.15 -22.38 -3.59
C VAL A 234 18.62 -22.12 -2.18
N THR A 235 18.46 -23.15 -1.35
CA THR A 235 17.85 -23.01 -0.01
C THR A 235 18.77 -22.33 1.01
N GLY A 236 20.07 -22.26 0.73
CA GLY A 236 21.07 -21.61 1.59
C GLY A 236 21.17 -20.09 1.41
N GLU A 237 20.57 -19.51 0.37
CA GLU A 237 20.63 -18.07 0.14
C GLU A 237 19.82 -17.28 1.17
N ASP A 238 20.22 -16.03 1.37
CA ASP A 238 19.44 -15.12 2.18
C ASP A 238 18.15 -14.73 1.45
N ALA A 239 17.10 -14.49 2.24
CA ALA A 239 15.83 -14.06 1.67
C ALA A 239 15.94 -12.60 1.23
N LEU A 240 15.36 -12.31 0.06
CA LEU A 240 15.10 -10.94 -0.35
C LEU A 240 14.09 -10.31 0.62
N ALA A 241 14.18 -8.99 0.77
CA ALA A 241 13.21 -8.24 1.57
C ALA A 241 11.80 -8.42 1.00
N PHE A 242 10.87 -8.87 1.84
CA PHE A 242 9.45 -8.90 1.49
C PHE A 242 8.83 -7.55 1.85
N ARG A 243 8.44 -6.75 0.85
CA ARG A 243 7.89 -5.39 1.04
C ARG A 243 8.83 -4.51 1.89
N ASN A 244 8.42 -4.14 3.09
CA ASN A 244 9.14 -3.30 4.05
C ASN A 244 9.79 -4.10 5.19
N PHE A 245 9.71 -5.44 5.13
CA PHE A 245 10.38 -6.35 6.05
C PHE A 245 11.82 -6.61 5.59
N HIS A 246 12.77 -5.87 6.17
CA HIS A 246 14.18 -6.01 5.81
C HIS A 246 14.85 -7.26 6.43
N ASP A 247 14.25 -7.82 7.48
CA ASP A 247 14.73 -9.03 8.18
C ASP A 247 13.91 -10.27 7.82
N THR A 248 13.42 -10.35 6.57
CA THR A 248 12.64 -11.50 6.10
C THR A 248 13.43 -12.80 6.32
N PRO A 249 12.90 -13.80 7.04
CA PRO A 249 13.62 -15.03 7.34
C PRO A 249 13.83 -15.91 6.09
N LYS A 250 15.02 -16.48 5.96
CA LYS A 250 15.35 -17.52 4.96
C LYS A 250 14.32 -18.65 4.90
N ARG A 251 13.88 -19.07 6.08
CA ARG A 251 12.87 -20.10 6.28
C ARG A 251 11.51 -19.77 5.66
N PHE A 252 11.09 -18.50 5.68
CA PHE A 252 9.88 -18.04 5.01
C PHE A 252 9.99 -18.22 3.49
N ARG A 253 11.09 -17.72 2.92
CA ARG A 253 11.39 -17.85 1.49
C ARG A 253 11.50 -19.31 1.05
N ASN A 254 12.14 -20.16 1.85
CA ASN A 254 12.27 -21.59 1.57
C ASN A 254 10.93 -22.32 1.63
N GLY A 255 10.04 -21.99 2.57
CA GLY A 255 8.70 -22.57 2.60
C GLY A 255 7.85 -22.17 1.39
N LEU A 256 8.00 -20.94 0.87
CA LEU A 256 7.39 -20.55 -0.41
C LEU A 256 7.94 -21.37 -1.59
N LEU A 257 9.26 -21.59 -1.64
CA LEU A 257 9.87 -22.50 -2.63
C LEU A 257 9.29 -23.92 -2.53
N HIS A 258 9.10 -24.44 -1.32
CA HIS A 258 8.49 -25.76 -1.11
C HIS A 258 7.01 -25.78 -1.53
N GLN A 259 6.27 -24.71 -1.28
CA GLN A 259 4.89 -24.57 -1.74
C GLN A 259 4.80 -24.57 -3.27
N MET A 260 5.68 -23.83 -3.96
CA MET A 260 5.78 -23.85 -5.43
C MET A 260 6.22 -25.22 -5.97
N ALA A 261 7.09 -25.93 -5.24
CA ALA A 261 7.52 -27.27 -5.59
C ALA A 261 6.42 -28.32 -5.36
N ASP A 262 5.43 -28.03 -4.53
CA ASP A 262 4.32 -28.94 -4.27
C ASP A 262 3.26 -28.91 -5.38
N ASP A 263 3.08 -27.76 -6.05
CA ASP A 263 2.20 -27.62 -7.20
C ASP A 263 2.87 -28.16 -8.48
N ASP A 264 2.55 -29.42 -8.80
CA ASP A 264 3.04 -30.11 -9.99
C ASP A 264 2.16 -29.93 -11.24
N SER A 265 1.10 -29.12 -11.18
CA SER A 265 0.15 -28.95 -12.28
C SER A 265 0.85 -28.48 -13.56
N GLU A 266 0.42 -29.00 -14.71
CA GLU A 266 0.98 -28.61 -16.01
C GLU A 266 0.75 -27.13 -16.34
N SER A 267 -0.27 -26.53 -15.73
CA SER A 267 -0.59 -25.11 -15.84
C SER A 267 0.25 -24.21 -14.92
N ASN A 268 1.07 -24.76 -14.01
CA ASN A 268 1.85 -23.96 -13.07
C ASN A 268 3.08 -23.31 -13.78
N PRO A 269 3.08 -21.98 -14.01
CA PRO A 269 4.20 -21.31 -14.66
C PRO A 269 5.44 -21.19 -13.75
N ARG A 270 5.30 -21.46 -12.45
CA ARG A 270 6.35 -21.35 -11.42
C ARG A 270 6.78 -22.72 -10.89
N LYS A 271 6.77 -23.74 -11.74
CA LYS A 271 7.06 -25.12 -11.36
C LYS A 271 8.51 -25.28 -10.89
N ILE A 272 8.69 -25.83 -9.69
CA ILE A 272 10.01 -26.11 -9.10
C ILE A 272 10.31 -27.61 -9.11
N ILE A 273 11.53 -27.94 -9.53
CA ILE A 273 12.11 -29.29 -9.55
C ILE A 273 13.54 -29.27 -8.99
N TRP A 274 13.89 -30.25 -8.17
CA TRP A 274 15.24 -30.33 -7.56
C TRP A 274 16.20 -31.17 -8.38
N LYS A 275 15.70 -32.18 -9.08
CA LYS A 275 16.50 -33.02 -9.96
C LYS A 275 16.89 -32.23 -11.21
N LEU A 276 18.19 -32.07 -11.43
CA LEU A 276 18.73 -31.38 -12.59
C LEU A 276 18.46 -32.18 -13.88
N LYS A 277 18.52 -31.49 -15.00
CA LYS A 277 18.51 -32.13 -16.32
C LYS A 277 19.93 -32.19 -16.85
N VAL A 278 20.24 -33.27 -17.55
CA VAL A 278 21.47 -33.40 -18.33
C VAL A 278 21.04 -33.38 -19.78
N GLU A 279 21.68 -32.56 -20.60
CA GLU A 279 21.48 -32.63 -22.04
C GLU A 279 22.02 -33.98 -22.51
N GLY A 280 21.13 -34.83 -23.02
CA GLY A 280 21.53 -36.04 -23.69
C GLY A 280 22.16 -35.66 -25.01
N ASN A 281 23.37 -36.16 -25.28
CA ASN A 281 23.76 -36.39 -26.66
C ASN A 281 22.77 -37.43 -27.21
N GLU A 282 21.78 -36.98 -27.99
CA GLU A 282 21.18 -37.84 -29.01
C GLU A 282 22.25 -38.26 -30.03
#